data_AF-A0A939YUG4-F1
#
_entry.id   AF-A0A939YUG4-F1
#
_cell.length_a   1.000
_cell.length_b   1.000
_cell.length_c   1.000
_cell.angle_alpha   90.00
_cell.angle_beta   90.00
_cell.angle_gamma   90.00
#
_symmetry.space_group_name_H-M   'P 1'
#
loop_
_entity.id
_entity.type
_entity.pdbx_description
1 polymer ?
#
loop_
_entity_poly.entity_id
_entity_poly.type
_entity_poly.pdbx_seq_one_letter_code
_entity_poly.pdbx_strand_id
1 'polypeptide(L)' 'GDIDGNGEVNVTDAILALRASMGVIELDEVQQLAADVSGNGSVGVEDALLILRFAMGLIEEF' A
#
# COMPACT_ATOMS: atom_id res chain seq x y z
N GLY A 1 5.22 1.78 0.24
CA GLY A 1 4.69 0.71 1.08
C GLY A 1 4.17 1.21 2.42
N ASP A 2 4.75 2.25 3.01
CA ASP A 2 4.35 2.82 4.32
C ASP A 2 3.33 3.95 4.12
N ILE A 3 2.04 3.61 4.24
CA ILE A 3 0.90 4.49 3.91
C ILE A 3 0.48 5.31 5.12
N ASP A 4 0.59 4.76 6.32
CA ASP A 4 0.28 5.50 7.56
C ASP A 4 1.44 6.39 8.05
N GLY A 5 2.63 6.25 7.45
CA GLY A 5 3.80 7.08 7.73
C GLY A 5 4.47 6.74 9.06
N ASN A 6 4.27 5.52 9.57
CA ASN A 6 4.81 5.08 10.85
C ASN A 6 6.30 4.67 10.76
N GLY A 7 6.87 4.58 9.55
CA GLY A 7 8.25 4.21 9.28
C GLY A 7 8.48 2.71 9.05
N GLU A 8 7.43 1.88 9.13
CA GLU A 8 7.43 0.43 8.96
C GLU A 8 6.35 0.01 7.96
N VAL A 9 6.72 -0.79 6.96
CA VAL A 9 5.73 -1.38 6.04
C VAL A 9 5.12 -2.61 6.68
N ASN A 10 3.85 -2.53 7.05
CA ASN A 10 3.15 -3.62 7.74
C ASN A 10 1.77 -3.93 7.12
N VAL A 11 1.04 -4.87 7.73
CA VAL A 11 -0.27 -5.33 7.23
C VAL A 11 -1.31 -4.20 7.26
N THR A 12 -1.15 -3.22 8.15
CA THR A 12 -2.03 -2.04 8.22
C THR A 12 -1.96 -1.23 6.93
N ASP A 13 -0.78 -1.05 6.36
CA ASP A 13 -0.60 -0.38 5.06
C ASP A 13 -1.30 -1.16 3.95
N ALA A 14 -1.13 -2.49 3.91
CA ALA A 14 -1.83 -3.32 2.94
C ALA A 14 -3.36 -3.17 3.05
N ILE A 15 -3.90 -3.08 4.27
CA ILE A 15 -5.32 -2.86 4.51
C ILE A 15 -5.75 -1.45 4.06
N LEU A 16 -4.93 -0.42 4.28
CA LEU A 16 -5.20 0.93 3.81
C LEU A 16 -5.25 0.99 2.28
N ALA A 17 -4.28 0.39 1.58
CA ALA A 17 -4.29 0.30 0.12
C ALA A 17 -5.52 -0.48 -0.41
N LEU A 18 -5.91 -1.58 0.24
CA LEU A 18 -7.14 -2.33 -0.10
C LEU A 18 -8.40 -1.46 0.06
N ARG A 19 -8.52 -0.74 1.18
CA ARG A 19 -9.66 0.15 1.40
C ARG A 19 -9.69 1.30 0.40
N ALA A 20 -8.55 1.85 0.05
CA ALA A 20 -8.42 2.92 -0.93
C ALA A 20 -8.78 2.46 -2.34
N SER A 21 -8.27 1.29 -2.77
CA SER A 21 -8.61 0.69 -4.07
C SER A 21 -10.09 0.32 -4.19
N MET A 22 -10.75 0.01 -3.08
CA MET A 22 -12.21 -0.19 -3.03
C MET A 22 -13.01 1.12 -2.95
N GLY A 23 -12.35 2.29 -2.87
CA GLY A 23 -13.00 3.58 -2.70
C GLY A 23 -13.71 3.76 -1.35
N VAL A 24 -13.34 2.95 -0.35
CA VAL A 24 -13.88 3.03 1.02
C VAL A 24 -13.26 4.20 1.78
N ILE A 25 -12.00 4.50 1.49
CA ILE A 25 -11.27 5.65 2.04
C ILE A 25 -10.62 6.41 0.89
N GLU A 26 -10.46 7.72 1.05
CA GLU A 26 -9.57 8.51 0.20
C GLU A 26 -8.24 8.68 0.92
N LEU A 27 -7.15 8.44 0.18
CA LEU A 27 -5.78 8.65 0.64
C LEU A 27 -5.30 10.02 0.15
N ASP A 28 -4.52 10.71 0.99
CA ASP A 28 -3.83 11.94 0.60
C ASP A 28 -2.78 11.68 -0.49
N GLU A 29 -2.30 12.71 -1.21
CA GLU A 29 -1.29 12.55 -2.28
C GLU A 29 -0.03 11.80 -1.80
N VAL A 30 0.44 12.09 -0.59
CA VAL A 30 1.62 11.41 -0.01
C VAL A 30 1.33 9.94 0.25
N GLN A 31 0.13 9.63 0.74
CA GLN A 31 -0.31 8.27 1.01
C GLN A 31 -0.55 7.50 -0.28
N GLN A 32 -1.07 8.15 -1.33
CA GLN A 32 -1.22 7.54 -2.65
C GLN A 32 0.14 7.19 -3.27
N LEU A 33 1.11 8.09 -3.18
CA LEU A 33 2.49 7.82 -3.60
C LEU A 33 3.13 6.67 -2.82
N ALA A 34 2.86 6.59 -1.51
CA ALA A 34 3.33 5.48 -0.70
C ALA A 34 2.58 4.17 -0.99
N ALA A 35 1.30 4.25 -1.35
CA ALA A 35 0.46 3.10 -1.62
C ALA A 35 0.70 2.53 -3.02
N ASP A 36 1.02 3.33 -4.04
CA ASP A 36 1.38 2.89 -5.39
C ASP A 36 2.80 2.31 -5.43
N VAL A 37 2.92 1.05 -5.02
CA VAL A 37 4.20 0.32 -5.04
C VAL A 37 4.46 -0.35 -6.39
N SER A 38 3.44 -0.54 -7.22
CA SER A 38 3.57 -1.07 -8.58
C SER A 38 4.05 -0.03 -9.59
N GLY A 39 3.96 1.26 -9.26
CA GLY A 39 4.40 2.37 -10.12
C GLY A 39 3.48 2.61 -11.32
N ASN A 40 2.21 2.20 -11.21
CA ASN A 40 1.24 2.31 -12.30
C ASN A 40 0.50 3.67 -12.30
N GLY A 41 0.73 4.50 -11.28
CA GLY A 41 0.09 5.80 -11.08
C GLY A 41 -1.29 5.74 -10.39
N SER A 42 -1.68 4.61 -9.80
CA SER A 42 -2.99 4.38 -9.21
C SER A 42 -2.97 3.29 -8.13
N VAL A 43 -3.57 3.56 -6.98
CA VAL A 43 -3.63 2.59 -5.87
C VAL A 43 -4.66 1.50 -6.18
N GLY A 44 -4.19 0.30 -6.49
CA GLY A 44 -5.00 -0.86 -6.81
C GLY A 44 -4.90 -2.00 -5.79
N VAL A 45 -5.62 -3.08 -6.09
CA VAL A 45 -5.54 -4.34 -5.31
C VAL A 45 -4.16 -5.00 -5.45
N GLU A 46 -3.50 -4.78 -6.58
CA GLU A 46 -2.15 -5.28 -6.84
C GLU A 46 -1.12 -4.69 -5.88
N ASP A 47 -1.17 -3.37 -5.68
CA ASP A 47 -0.31 -2.68 -4.72
C ASP A 47 -0.53 -3.19 -3.30
N ALA A 48 -1.79 -3.36 -2.92
CA ALA A 48 -2.12 -3.84 -1.59
C ALA A 48 -1.65 -5.29 -1.36
N LEU A 49 -1.70 -6.13 -2.39
CA LEU A 49 -1.13 -7.48 -2.36
C LEU A 49 0.40 -7.47 -2.26
N LEU A 50 1.08 -6.57 -2.97
CA LEU A 50 2.52 -6.41 -2.88
C LEU A 50 2.94 -5.96 -1.47
N ILE A 51 2.28 -4.94 -0.92
CA ILE A 51 2.51 -4.47 0.45
C ILE A 51 2.24 -5.59 1.46
N LEU A 52 1.17 -6.38 1.29
CA LEU A 52 0.89 -7.51 2.17
C LEU A 52 1.99 -8.57 2.12
N ARG A 53 2.47 -8.90 0.91
CA ARG A 53 3.56 -9.87 0.73
C ARG A 53 4.85 -9.37 1.38
N PHE A 54 5.16 -8.08 1.23
CA PHE A 54 6.33 -7.47 1.85
C PHE A 54 6.21 -7.48 3.39
N ALA A 55 5.06 -7.07 3.93
CA ALA A 55 4.78 -7.09 5.36
C ALA A 55 4.87 -8.50 5.98
N MET A 56 4.56 -9.54 5.19
CA MET A 56 4.69 -10.94 5.59
C MET A 56 6.12 -11.51 5.39
N GLY A 57 7.05 -10.74 4.83
CA GLY A 57 8.39 -11.20 4.48
C GLY A 57 8.42 -12.23 3.35
N LEU A 58 7.37 -12.25 2.51
CA LEU A 58 7.31 -13.12 1.32
C LEU A 58 8.12 -12.53 0.14
N ILE A 59 8.32 -11.21 0.14
CA ILE A 59 9.15 -10.48 -0.82
C ILE A 59 10.01 -9.47 -0.06
N GLU A 60 11.20 -9.20 -0.59
CA GLU A 60 12.18 -8.26 -0.01
C GLU A 60 12.24 -6.92 -0.78
N GLU A 61 11.59 -6.83 -1.95
CA GLU A 61 11.54 -5.66 -2.82
C GLU A 61 10.19 -5.57 -3.56
N PHE A 62 9.84 -4.36 -4.02
CA PHE A 62 8.61 -4.03 -4.76
C PHE A 62 8.87 -3.95 -6.26
#